data_AF-A0A7X8K337-F1
#
_entry.id   AF-A0A7X8K337-F1
#
_cell.length_a   1.000
_cell.length_b   1.000
_cell.length_c   1.000
_cell.angle_alpha   90.00
_cell.angle_beta   90.00
_cell.angle_gamma   90.00
#
_symmetry.space_group_name_H-M   'P 1'
#
loop_
_entity.id
_entity.type
_entity.pdbx_description
1 polymer ?
#
loop_
_entity_poly.entity_id
_entity_poly.type
_entity_poly.pdbx_seq_one_letter_code
_entity_poly.pdbx_strand_id
1 'polypeptide(L)' 'MADKEVERFEDFLEDSFKKNVSRELRLSGKEVEYILSKYPKAIITGLSNGESSDGKHWYIVKF' A
#
# COMPACT_ATOMS: atom_id res chain seq x y z
N MET A 1 2.03 -14.10 0.80
CA MET A 1 3.04 -13.48 -0.08
C MET A 1 4.29 -14.33 0.04
N ALA A 2 5.01 -14.58 -1.04
CA ALA A 2 6.32 -15.21 -0.95
C ALA A 2 7.34 -14.22 -0.37
N ASP A 3 8.37 -14.72 0.31
CA ASP A 3 9.37 -13.92 1.03
C ASP A 3 10.00 -12.81 0.15
N LYS A 4 10.36 -13.16 -1.10
CA LYS A 4 10.90 -12.22 -2.10
C LYS A 4 9.91 -11.14 -2.57
N GLU A 5 8.61 -11.42 -2.49
CA GLU A 5 7.57 -10.43 -2.85
C GLU A 5 7.40 -9.40 -1.73
N VAL A 6 7.62 -9.81 -0.48
CA VAL A 6 7.59 -8.92 0.68
C VAL A 6 8.77 -7.95 0.62
N GLU A 7 10.00 -8.44 0.43
CA GLU A 7 11.19 -7.58 0.35
C GLU A 7 11.05 -6.50 -0.74
N ARG A 8 10.61 -6.89 -1.95
CA ARG A 8 10.37 -5.93 -3.04
C ARG A 8 9.30 -4.89 -2.71
N PHE A 9 8.27 -5.30 -1.97
CA PHE A 9 7.22 -4.41 -1.56
C PHE A 9 7.70 -3.44 -0.48
N GLU A 10 8.55 -3.90 0.44
CA GLU A 10 9.19 -3.06 1.45
C GLU A 10 10.10 -1.99 0.82
N ASP A 11 10.97 -2.39 -0.11
CA ASP A 11 11.82 -1.46 -0.87
C ASP A 11 10.96 -0.40 -1.59
N PHE A 12 9.86 -0.84 -2.21
CA PHE A 12 8.92 0.06 -2.88
C PHE A 12 8.28 1.05 -1.90
N LEU A 13 7.89 0.62 -0.70
CA LEU A 13 7.32 1.50 0.32
C LEU A 13 8.36 2.51 0.84
N GLU A 14 9.58 2.06 1.15
CA GLU A 14 10.63 2.96 1.63
C GLU A 14 11.00 4.04 0.60
N ASP A 15 11.13 3.66 -0.68
CA ASP A 15 11.36 4.62 -1.76
C ASP A 15 10.15 5.55 -1.96
N SER A 16 8.94 4.99 -1.88
CA SER A 16 7.71 5.75 -2.03
C SER A 16 7.57 6.84 -0.96
N PHE A 17 7.87 6.54 0.29
CA PHE A 17 7.53 7.43 1.41
C PHE A 17 8.72 8.19 2.00
N LYS A 18 9.91 8.08 1.39
CA LYS A 18 11.15 8.79 1.79
C LYS A 18 11.02 10.31 1.98
N LYS A 19 9.97 10.95 1.44
CA LYS A 19 9.73 12.40 1.51
C LYS A 19 8.48 12.79 2.31
N ASN A 20 7.87 11.88 3.11
CA ASN A 20 6.61 12.13 3.83
C ASN A 20 5.49 12.66 2.90
N VAL A 21 5.41 12.10 1.69
CA VAL A 21 4.40 12.47 0.70
C VAL A 21 3.24 11.50 0.73
N SER A 22 2.01 12.00 0.56
CA SER A 22 0.85 11.16 0.29
C SER A 22 1.03 10.51 -1.08
N ARG A 23 0.78 9.20 -1.22
CA ARG A 23 0.79 8.52 -2.52
C ARG A 23 -0.47 7.75 -2.80
N GLU A 24 -0.88 7.76 -4.05
CA GLU A 24 -1.91 6.87 -4.58
C GLU A 24 -1.27 5.53 -4.95
N LEU A 25 -1.69 4.47 -4.25
CA LEU A 25 -1.21 3.12 -4.43
C LEU A 25 -2.37 2.20 -4.82
N ARG A 26 -2.06 1.23 -5.67
CA ARG A 26 -3.01 0.18 -6.04
C ARG A 26 -2.69 -1.09 -5.27
N LEU A 27 -3.53 -1.41 -4.30
CA LEU A 27 -3.25 -2.42 -3.28
C LEU A 27 -4.37 -3.47 -3.24
N SER A 28 -3.99 -4.70 -2.97
CA SER A 28 -4.88 -5.78 -2.56
C SER A 28 -5.18 -5.68 -1.05
N GLY A 29 -6.22 -6.36 -0.58
CA GLY A 29 -6.54 -6.41 0.86
C GLY A 29 -5.35 -6.86 1.72
N LYS A 30 -4.59 -7.86 1.25
CA LYS A 30 -3.39 -8.35 1.96
C LYS A 30 -2.28 -7.30 2.05
N GLU A 31 -2.07 -6.50 1.01
CA GLU A 31 -1.08 -5.41 1.02
C GLU A 31 -1.51 -4.29 1.97
N VAL A 32 -2.82 -3.98 2.04
CA VAL A 32 -3.38 -3.01 2.99
C VAL A 32 -3.18 -3.48 4.44
N GLU A 33 -3.53 -4.73 4.75
CA GLU A 33 -3.33 -5.33 6.07
C GLU A 33 -1.85 -5.30 6.48
N TYR A 34 -0.95 -5.60 5.53
CA TYR A 34 0.48 -5.56 5.76
C TYR A 34 0.98 -4.14 6.09
N ILE A 35 0.57 -3.13 5.31
CA ILE A 35 0.95 -1.73 5.58
C ILE A 35 0.46 -1.30 6.96
N LEU A 36 -0.78 -1.61 7.34
CA LEU A 36 -1.34 -1.25 8.65
C LEU A 36 -0.64 -1.99 9.80
N SER A 37 -0.20 -3.23 9.58
CA SER A 37 0.56 -3.99 10.57
C SER A 37 1.96 -3.40 10.79
N LYS A 38 2.66 -3.05 9.71
CA LYS A 38 4.02 -2.50 9.76
C LYS A 38 4.05 -1.03 10.18
N TYR A 39 3.06 -0.26 9.75
CA TYR A 39 2.96 1.17 9.98
C TYR A 39 1.57 1.50 10.55
N PRO A 40 1.34 1.27 11.86
CA PRO A 40 0.03 1.46 12.48
C PRO A 40 -0.46 2.91 12.49
N LYS A 41 0.41 3.87 12.18
CA LYS A 41 0.06 5.29 12.02
C LYS A 41 -0.34 5.66 10.60
N ALA A 42 -0.18 4.74 9.64
CA ALA A 42 -0.52 5.00 8.26
C ALA A 42 -2.03 5.22 8.11
N ILE A 43 -2.40 6.27 7.39
CA ILE A 43 -3.78 6.56 7.00
C ILE A 43 -3.95 6.04 5.57
N ILE A 44 -4.86 5.07 5.41
CA ILE A 44 -5.21 4.48 4.12
C ILE A 44 -6.65 4.87 3.79
N THR A 45 -6.84 5.64 2.71
CA THR A 45 -8.16 6.08 2.25
C THR A 45 -8.47 5.43 0.91
N GLY A 46 -9.51 4.61 0.85
CA GLY A 46 -9.97 4.01 -0.40
C GLY A 46 -10.54 5.06 -1.34
N LEU A 47 -10.15 5.01 -2.61
CA LEU A 47 -10.77 5.79 -3.67
C LEU A 47 -11.97 5.01 -4.21
N SER A 48 -13.06 5.70 -4.56
CA SER A 48 -14.31 5.11 -5.08
C SER A 48 -14.17 4.47 -6.47
N ASN A 49 -12.94 4.27 -6.92
CA ASN A 49 -12.56 3.70 -8.19
C ASN A 49 -12.74 2.20 -8.00
N GLY A 50 -13.73 1.59 -8.68
CA GLY A 50 -14.11 0.19 -8.48
C GLY A 50 -12.93 -0.79 -8.58
N GLU A 51 -13.15 -2.01 -8.09
CA GLU A 51 -12.17 -3.09 -8.12
C GLU A 51 -11.56 -3.25 -9.52
N SER A 52 -10.22 -3.19 -9.60
CA SER A 52 -9.51 -3.50 -10.83
C SER A 52 -9.62 -5.00 -11.13
N SER A 53 -9.52 -5.40 -12.40
CA SER A 53 -9.66 -6.80 -12.83
C SER A 53 -8.67 -7.79 -12.19
N ASP A 54 -7.66 -7.30 -11.47
CA ASP A 54 -6.68 -8.07 -10.70
C ASP A 54 -6.98 -8.12 -9.18
N GLY A 55 -8.17 -7.69 -8.75
CA GLY A 55 -8.59 -7.71 -7.34
C GLY A 55 -7.92 -6.63 -6.47
N LYS A 56 -7.32 -5.61 -7.08
CA LYS A 56 -6.71 -4.48 -6.37
C LYS A 56 -7.60 -3.23 -6.44
N HIS A 57 -7.51 -2.41 -5.40
CA HIS A 57 -8.21 -1.14 -5.27
C HIS A 57 -7.21 0.01 -5.16
N TRP A 58 -7.63 1.21 -5.57
CA TRP A 58 -6.84 2.41 -5.40
C TRP A 58 -7.02 2.99 -4.01
N TYR A 59 -5.91 3.31 -3.36
CA TYR A 59 -5.88 3.91 -2.03
C TYR A 59 -4.92 5.11 -2.02
N ILE A 60 -5.27 6.15 -1.29
CA ILE A 60 -4.31 7.15 -0.84
C ILE A 60 -3.70 6.66 0.47
N VAL A 61 -2.39 6.49 0.49
CA VAL A 61 -1.61 6.12 1.67
C VAL A 61 -0.80 7.33 2.15
N LYS A 62 -0.89 7.61 3.45
CA LYS A 62 -0.15 8.67 4.15
C LYS A 62 0.47 8.08 5.41
N PHE A 63 1.71 8.46 5.74
CA PHE A 63 2.41 8.07 6.96
C PHE A 63 2.51 9.24 7.93
#